data_AF-A0A522XA98-F1
#
_entry.id   AF-A0A522XA98-F1
#
_cell.length_a   1.000
_cell.length_b   1.000
_cell.length_c   1.000
_cell.angle_alpha   90.00
_cell.angle_beta   90.00
_cell.angle_gamma   90.00
#
_symmetry.space_group_name_H-M   'P 1'
#
loop_
_entity.id
_entity.type
_entity.pdbx_description
1 polymer ?
#
loop_
_entity_poly.entity_id
_entity_poly.type
_entity_poly.pdbx_seq_one_letter_code
_entity_poly.pdbx_strand_id
1 'polypeptide(L)'
;MTNPSGFHELKEMRRVAGKGALLLPFLLLLLAELFVLPIDFFTFRVWEAALAEPYRYPGPFYPNLHVRKEREYGDRYRLDSRSRVEAKPVEWFTDAYGWRNRPEIEQQDKYDVVVLGDSNIVGSFLDQGDVLAEVMGARSKKVVYSYSYGSDHISLYFSDSRMEKKSGELLVLESKAGNWSDTNGYLYNFCAQPDGSLDIRDRSTEFVNNYYAPSRNTEQEKIESRLTKQVMFHWLKASLATGFEMPARQASELFFGRAKPQSDNGEVFWRPFNWVASGGILKPLSEERQPALALRAASSSFWKTEQFVSSQPDGKILVRFEAKNSVTPSRHRLWIHEDGSYRSVGEFVAGSAWQTFEIPITPNTGSILELQIDQTDAWQWLSIRDFRVVGGAPLPVKGGGTVAVPMAAWTSQGTPCAGADADCRQWDVAGKKGYVQTPVLPQPGEAGLLIRFEARSDRPATAFTPVYLFEGEKYRAVAQYAFGHEWQEFSLLLKPDRAVPAKIQVDYPEAAGSLAIRNFQAIPVERLR
;
A
#
# COMPACT_ATOMS: atom_id res chain seq x y z
N MET A 1 -24.07 6.64 -58.15
CA MET A 1 -23.02 6.78 -57.12
C MET A 1 -23.55 6.16 -55.83
N THR A 2 -23.23 4.90 -55.57
CA THR A 2 -23.60 4.19 -54.34
C THR A 2 -22.46 4.34 -53.33
N ASN A 3 -22.78 4.87 -52.15
CA ASN A 3 -21.79 5.18 -51.11
C ASN A 3 -21.14 3.87 -50.58
N PRO A 4 -19.80 3.73 -50.66
CA PRO A 4 -19.10 2.52 -50.19
C PRO A 4 -19.00 2.40 -48.66
N SER A 5 -19.59 3.31 -47.88
CA SER A 5 -19.49 3.33 -46.41
C SER A 5 -20.25 2.17 -45.73
N GLY A 6 -21.37 1.71 -46.29
CA GLY A 6 -22.22 0.69 -45.65
C GLY A 6 -21.58 -0.72 -45.56
N PHE A 7 -20.64 -1.06 -46.45
CA PHE A 7 -19.98 -2.36 -46.44
C PHE A 7 -18.92 -2.49 -45.34
N HIS A 8 -18.31 -1.37 -44.92
CA HIS A 8 -17.31 -1.37 -43.85
C HIS A 8 -17.98 -1.50 -42.47
N GLU A 9 -19.11 -0.82 -42.25
CA GLU A 9 -19.89 -0.89 -41.00
C GLU A 9 -20.48 -2.28 -40.77
N LEU A 10 -21.02 -2.94 -41.80
CA LEU A 10 -21.54 -4.31 -41.70
C LEU A 10 -20.45 -5.35 -41.36
N LYS A 11 -19.21 -5.13 -41.81
CA LYS A 11 -18.08 -6.03 -41.52
C LYS A 11 -17.58 -5.83 -40.09
N GLU A 12 -17.51 -4.60 -39.61
CA GLU A 12 -17.20 -4.26 -38.22
C GLU A 12 -18.29 -4.79 -37.27
N MET A 13 -19.58 -4.61 -37.58
CA MET A 13 -20.68 -5.16 -36.79
C MET A 13 -20.65 -6.69 -36.72
N ARG A 14 -20.37 -7.40 -37.82
CA ARG A 14 -20.21 -8.87 -37.81
C ARG A 14 -19.00 -9.31 -36.99
N ARG A 15 -17.91 -8.55 -37.02
CA ARG A 15 -16.70 -8.83 -36.23
C ARG A 15 -16.93 -8.63 -34.73
N VAL A 16 -17.64 -7.57 -34.36
CA VAL A 16 -18.04 -7.29 -32.97
C VAL A 16 -19.07 -8.31 -32.49
N ALA A 17 -20.09 -8.63 -33.30
CA ALA A 17 -21.08 -9.65 -32.98
C ALA A 17 -20.45 -11.05 -32.82
N GLY A 18 -19.49 -11.40 -33.69
CA GLY A 18 -18.74 -12.66 -33.57
C GLY A 18 -17.90 -12.74 -32.28
N LYS A 19 -17.27 -11.63 -31.87
CA LYS A 19 -16.53 -11.55 -30.60
C LYS A 19 -17.47 -11.57 -29.39
N GLY A 20 -18.62 -10.89 -29.46
CA GLY A 20 -19.64 -10.90 -28.40
C GLY A 20 -20.27 -12.27 -28.20
N ALA A 21 -20.53 -13.00 -29.29
CA ALA A 21 -21.05 -14.37 -29.23
C ALA A 21 -20.09 -15.35 -28.53
N LEU A 22 -18.77 -15.14 -28.61
CA LEU A 22 -17.78 -15.96 -27.91
C LEU A 22 -17.74 -15.71 -26.40
N LEU A 23 -18.14 -14.52 -25.93
CA LEU A 23 -18.20 -14.18 -24.51
C LEU A 23 -19.55 -14.53 -23.86
N LEU A 24 -20.59 -14.70 -24.68
CA LEU A 24 -21.94 -14.98 -24.22
C LEU A 24 -22.03 -16.20 -23.28
N PRO A 25 -21.37 -17.36 -23.54
CA PRO A 25 -21.41 -18.49 -22.62
C PRO A 25 -20.83 -18.17 -21.23
N PHE A 26 -19.77 -17.37 -21.17
CA PHE A 26 -19.16 -16.96 -19.90
C PHE A 26 -20.04 -15.99 -19.13
N LEU A 27 -20.67 -15.04 -19.84
CA LEU A 27 -21.64 -14.13 -19.22
C LEU A 27 -22.86 -14.90 -18.69
N LEU A 28 -23.39 -15.84 -19.47
CA LEU A 28 -24.50 -16.68 -19.03
C LEU A 28 -24.12 -17.55 -17.83
N LEU A 29 -22.90 -18.09 -17.79
CA LEU A 29 -22.43 -18.88 -16.66
C LEU A 29 -22.21 -18.02 -15.41
N LEU A 30 -21.72 -16.79 -15.55
CA LEU A 30 -21.61 -15.82 -14.46
C LEU A 30 -22.99 -15.43 -13.91
N LEU A 31 -23.96 -15.16 -14.78
CA LEU A 31 -25.34 -14.89 -14.37
C LEU A 31 -25.97 -16.11 -13.69
N ALA A 32 -25.71 -17.32 -14.21
CA ALA A 32 -26.16 -18.56 -13.59
C ALA A 32 -25.52 -18.75 -12.20
N GLU A 33 -24.22 -18.52 -12.05
CA GLU A 33 -23.53 -18.53 -10.75
C GLU A 33 -24.23 -17.59 -9.77
N LEU A 34 -24.42 -16.32 -10.15
CA LEU A 34 -24.92 -15.30 -9.24
C LEU A 34 -26.39 -15.49 -8.84
N PHE A 35 -27.23 -15.92 -9.77
CA PHE A 35 -28.69 -15.85 -9.57
C PHE A 35 -29.41 -17.20 -9.58
N VAL A 36 -28.76 -18.27 -10.06
CA VAL A 36 -29.43 -19.57 -10.27
C VAL A 36 -28.78 -20.67 -9.42
N LEU A 37 -27.45 -20.71 -9.37
CA LEU A 37 -26.71 -21.77 -8.70
C LEU A 37 -26.54 -21.48 -7.20
N PRO A 38 -26.47 -22.53 -6.37
CA PRO A 38 -26.10 -22.41 -4.96
C PRO A 38 -24.78 -21.64 -4.78
N ILE A 39 -24.66 -20.91 -3.67
CA ILE A 39 -23.48 -20.07 -3.39
C ILE A 39 -22.18 -20.88 -3.35
N ASP A 40 -22.26 -22.16 -3.00
CA ASP A 40 -21.13 -23.06 -2.84
C ASP A 40 -20.87 -23.93 -4.08
N PHE A 41 -21.60 -23.73 -5.19
CA PHE A 41 -21.55 -24.61 -6.37
C PHE A 41 -20.13 -24.79 -6.93
N PHE A 42 -19.36 -23.70 -7.01
CA PHE A 42 -17.99 -23.69 -7.53
C PHE A 42 -16.90 -23.75 -6.43
N THR A 43 -17.29 -23.85 -5.16
CA THR A 43 -16.33 -23.97 -4.04
C THR A 43 -16.15 -25.40 -3.60
N PHE A 44 -14.93 -25.74 -3.17
CA PHE A 44 -14.66 -27.04 -2.56
C PHE A 44 -15.14 -27.09 -1.11
N ARG A 45 -15.06 -25.96 -0.41
CA ARG A 45 -15.47 -25.80 1.00
C ARG A 45 -16.53 -24.73 1.17
N VAL A 46 -17.51 -25.00 2.02
CA VAL A 46 -18.58 -24.05 2.36
C VAL A 46 -18.00 -22.76 2.96
N TRP A 47 -16.92 -22.88 3.73
CA TRP A 47 -16.14 -21.73 4.24
C TRP A 47 -15.83 -20.68 3.16
N GLU A 48 -15.31 -21.12 2.02
CA GLU A 48 -14.86 -20.22 0.93
C GLU A 48 -16.04 -19.47 0.31
N ALA A 49 -17.18 -20.16 0.20
CA ALA A 49 -18.43 -19.60 -0.29
C ALA A 49 -19.07 -18.64 0.72
N ALA A 50 -19.00 -18.97 2.01
CA ALA A 50 -19.64 -18.24 3.08
C ALA A 50 -18.95 -16.91 3.42
N LEU A 51 -17.64 -16.78 3.19
CA LEU A 51 -16.89 -15.56 3.43
C LEU A 51 -17.48 -14.36 2.68
N ALA A 52 -17.44 -13.17 3.27
CA ALA A 52 -18.04 -11.96 2.70
C ALA A 52 -17.04 -11.03 1.96
N GLU A 53 -15.85 -11.50 1.60
CA GLU A 53 -14.79 -10.62 1.07
C GLU A 53 -15.15 -9.90 -0.25
N PRO A 54 -14.79 -8.61 -0.43
CA PRO A 54 -14.03 -7.74 0.49
C PRO A 54 -14.89 -7.03 1.54
N TYR A 55 -16.18 -7.32 1.62
CA TYR A 55 -17.11 -6.70 2.56
C TYR A 55 -16.94 -7.31 3.95
N ARG A 56 -17.24 -6.50 4.96
CA ARG A 56 -17.18 -6.90 6.37
C ARG A 56 -18.50 -6.53 7.03
N TYR A 57 -19.32 -7.55 7.29
CA TYR A 57 -20.47 -7.45 8.19
C TYR A 57 -19.95 -7.37 9.65
N PRO A 58 -20.82 -7.31 10.69
CA PRO A 58 -20.33 -7.42 12.06
C PRO A 58 -19.45 -8.66 12.30
N GLY A 59 -19.74 -9.73 11.57
CA GLY A 59 -18.93 -10.92 11.40
C GLY A 59 -18.45 -11.09 9.95
N PRO A 60 -17.60 -12.09 9.69
CA PRO A 60 -16.91 -12.24 8.41
C PRO A 60 -17.67 -12.98 7.31
N PHE A 61 -18.77 -13.66 7.64
CA PHE A 61 -19.56 -14.43 6.70
C PHE A 61 -20.81 -13.66 6.28
N TYR A 62 -21.42 -14.10 5.18
CA TYR A 62 -22.77 -13.62 4.83
C TYR A 62 -23.74 -13.89 5.98
N PRO A 63 -24.51 -12.90 6.45
CA PRO A 63 -25.53 -13.10 7.47
C PRO A 63 -26.63 -14.08 7.04
N ASN A 64 -27.21 -14.77 8.03
CA ASN A 64 -28.37 -15.66 7.86
C ASN A 64 -28.19 -16.74 6.77
N LEU A 65 -26.95 -17.16 6.55
CA LEU A 65 -26.63 -18.20 5.59
C LEU A 65 -26.86 -19.59 6.19
N HIS A 66 -27.62 -20.42 5.46
CA HIS A 66 -27.68 -21.87 5.66
C HIS A 66 -27.22 -22.56 4.38
N VAL A 67 -26.17 -23.38 4.48
CA VAL A 67 -25.68 -24.19 3.37
C VAL A 67 -25.60 -25.64 3.83
N ARG A 68 -26.15 -26.53 3.01
CA ARG A 68 -25.97 -27.96 3.14
C ARG A 68 -25.29 -28.47 1.88
N LYS A 69 -24.06 -28.95 2.05
CA LYS A 69 -23.23 -29.49 0.98
C LYS A 69 -23.03 -30.98 1.22
N GLU A 70 -23.54 -31.82 0.34
CA GLU A 70 -23.42 -33.28 0.49
C GLU A 70 -21.96 -33.78 0.35
N ARG A 71 -21.11 -32.99 -0.34
CA ARG A 71 -19.72 -33.34 -0.62
C ARG A 71 -18.82 -32.10 -0.54
N GLU A 72 -18.28 -31.84 0.65
CA GLU A 72 -17.17 -30.91 0.87
C GLU A 72 -15.83 -31.63 0.69
N TYR A 73 -14.84 -30.97 0.09
CA TYR A 73 -13.51 -31.50 -0.23
C TYR A 73 -12.42 -30.63 0.41
N GLY A 74 -11.35 -31.23 0.97
CA GLY A 74 -10.19 -30.45 1.42
C GLY A 74 -9.39 -30.95 2.64
N ASP A 75 -9.78 -32.06 3.27
CA ASP A 75 -9.26 -32.42 4.61
C ASP A 75 -7.87 -33.10 4.65
N ARG A 76 -7.27 -33.45 3.50
CA ARG A 76 -5.92 -34.05 3.46
C ARG A 76 -5.14 -33.70 2.18
N TYR A 77 -4.34 -32.64 2.25
CA TYR A 77 -3.17 -32.49 1.37
C TYR A 77 -1.92 -32.96 2.13
N ARG A 78 -1.76 -34.27 2.33
CA ARG A 78 -0.46 -34.84 2.71
C ARG A 78 0.31 -35.14 1.41
N LEU A 79 1.58 -34.74 1.40
CA LEU A 79 2.51 -34.57 0.27
C LEU A 79 2.74 -35.80 -0.65
N ASP A 80 2.02 -36.88 -0.44
CA ASP A 80 2.36 -38.22 -0.91
C ASP A 80 1.12 -39.11 -1.18
N SER A 81 -0.11 -38.59 -1.02
CA SER A 81 -1.35 -39.33 -1.28
C SER A 81 -2.32 -38.53 -2.15
N ARG A 82 -2.14 -38.58 -3.47
CA ARG A 82 -3.04 -37.93 -4.46
C ARG A 82 -4.50 -38.45 -4.43
N SER A 83 -4.82 -39.46 -3.62
CA SER A 83 -6.03 -40.27 -3.77
C SER A 83 -6.96 -40.34 -2.56
N ARG A 84 -6.80 -39.51 -1.52
CA ARG A 84 -7.79 -39.45 -0.42
C ARG A 84 -8.21 -38.02 -0.07
N VAL A 85 -8.78 -37.32 -1.03
CA VAL A 85 -9.71 -36.23 -0.72
C VAL A 85 -11.02 -36.89 -0.29
N GLU A 86 -11.12 -37.25 0.99
CA GLU A 86 -12.36 -37.76 1.56
C GLU A 86 -13.39 -36.63 1.50
N ALA A 87 -14.50 -36.88 0.80
CA ALA A 87 -15.62 -35.95 0.76
C ALA A 87 -16.57 -36.28 1.90
N LYS A 88 -17.14 -35.25 2.53
CA LYS A 88 -18.13 -35.43 3.59
C LYS A 88 -19.31 -34.47 3.44
N PRO A 89 -20.49 -34.83 3.98
CA PRO A 89 -21.56 -33.87 4.12
C PRO A 89 -21.17 -32.80 5.16
N VAL A 90 -21.52 -31.56 4.87
CA VAL A 90 -21.35 -30.41 5.76
C VAL A 90 -22.63 -29.58 5.75
N GLU A 91 -23.11 -29.29 6.94
CA GLU A 91 -24.07 -28.25 7.22
C GLU A 91 -23.34 -27.02 7.80
N TRP A 92 -23.80 -25.84 7.42
CA TRP A 92 -23.22 -24.57 7.82
C TRP A 92 -24.31 -23.56 8.12
N PHE A 93 -24.24 -22.95 9.30
CA PHE A 93 -25.10 -21.82 9.66
C PHE A 93 -24.28 -20.59 9.97
N THR A 94 -24.89 -19.45 9.69
CA THR A 94 -24.44 -18.16 10.23
C THR A 94 -25.63 -17.41 10.78
N ASP A 95 -25.38 -16.65 11.83
CA ASP A 95 -26.38 -15.78 12.43
C ASP A 95 -26.58 -14.48 11.63
N ALA A 96 -27.46 -13.59 12.10
CA ALA A 96 -27.72 -12.32 11.44
C ALA A 96 -26.53 -11.35 11.47
N TYR A 97 -25.48 -11.70 12.20
CA TYR A 97 -24.25 -10.93 12.29
C TYR A 97 -23.17 -11.48 11.36
N GLY A 98 -23.35 -12.66 10.78
CA GLY A 98 -22.34 -13.28 9.93
C GLY A 98 -21.26 -14.00 10.71
N TRP A 99 -21.56 -14.46 11.93
CA TRP A 99 -20.73 -15.42 12.68
C TRP A 99 -21.27 -16.82 12.50
N ARG A 100 -20.40 -17.84 12.55
CA ARG A 100 -20.80 -19.24 12.37
C ARG A 100 -21.51 -19.80 13.61
N ASN A 101 -22.77 -19.41 13.79
CA ASN A 101 -23.67 -19.87 14.83
C ASN A 101 -25.02 -20.21 14.21
N ARG A 102 -25.81 -21.05 14.88
CA ARG A 102 -27.20 -21.23 14.51
C ARG A 102 -28.01 -19.99 14.92
N PRO A 103 -29.06 -19.59 14.17
CA PRO A 103 -29.87 -18.42 14.49
C PRO A 103 -30.48 -18.44 15.90
N GLU A 104 -30.76 -19.62 16.46
CA GLU A 104 -31.35 -19.76 17.81
C GLU A 104 -30.39 -19.35 18.93
N ILE A 105 -29.07 -19.43 18.69
CA ILE A 105 -28.05 -18.99 19.65
C ILE A 105 -28.03 -17.47 19.73
N GLU A 106 -28.16 -16.76 18.60
CA GLU A 106 -28.18 -15.30 18.56
C GLU A 106 -29.36 -14.70 19.36
N GLN A 107 -30.50 -15.40 19.38
CA GLN A 107 -31.72 -14.98 20.06
C GLN A 107 -31.60 -14.99 21.60
N GLN A 108 -30.53 -15.56 22.14
CA GLN A 108 -30.32 -15.57 23.59
C GLN A 108 -29.96 -14.16 24.08
N ASP A 109 -30.56 -13.75 25.19
CA ASP A 109 -30.26 -12.48 25.84
C ASP A 109 -28.82 -12.42 26.35
N LYS A 110 -28.28 -13.59 26.74
CA LYS A 110 -26.93 -13.76 27.26
C LYS A 110 -26.35 -15.11 26.86
N TYR A 111 -25.05 -15.12 26.60
CA TYR A 111 -24.26 -16.32 26.35
C TYR A 111 -23.58 -16.73 27.66
N ASP A 112 -23.48 -18.04 27.93
CA ASP A 112 -22.69 -18.52 29.08
C ASP A 112 -21.19 -18.48 28.76
N VAL A 113 -20.83 -18.78 27.51
CA VAL A 113 -19.45 -18.84 27.03
C VAL A 113 -19.35 -18.18 25.66
N VAL A 114 -18.31 -17.39 25.45
CA VAL A 114 -17.94 -16.89 24.12
C VAL A 114 -16.59 -17.48 23.72
N VAL A 115 -16.48 -18.00 22.51
CA VAL A 115 -15.27 -18.64 21.99
C VAL A 115 -14.71 -17.85 20.82
N LEU A 116 -13.44 -17.48 20.94
CA LEU A 116 -12.67 -16.69 19.99
C LEU A 116 -11.50 -17.52 19.46
N GLY A 117 -11.23 -17.42 18.17
CA GLY A 117 -10.06 -18.03 17.57
C GLY A 117 -10.03 -17.94 16.05
N ASP A 118 -9.09 -18.70 15.49
CA ASP A 118 -8.86 -18.70 14.05
C ASP A 118 -9.78 -19.68 13.29
N SER A 119 -9.41 -20.01 12.05
CA SER A 119 -10.15 -20.96 11.21
C SER A 119 -10.37 -22.33 11.88
N ASN A 120 -9.54 -22.74 12.84
CA ASN A 120 -9.73 -23.95 13.62
C ASN A 120 -10.93 -23.85 14.57
N ILE A 121 -11.12 -22.70 15.23
CA ILE A 121 -12.26 -22.48 16.12
C ILE A 121 -13.54 -22.26 15.34
N VAL A 122 -13.47 -21.57 14.21
CA VAL A 122 -14.62 -21.56 13.30
C VAL A 122 -14.94 -22.96 12.78
N GLY A 123 -13.96 -23.87 12.80
CA GLY A 123 -14.07 -25.22 12.31
C GLY A 123 -14.22 -25.22 10.79
N SER A 124 -13.37 -24.49 10.06
CA SER A 124 -13.45 -24.32 8.59
C SER A 124 -13.45 -25.62 7.77
N PHE A 125 -13.25 -26.75 8.46
CA PHE A 125 -13.23 -28.11 7.96
C PHE A 125 -14.14 -29.03 8.78
N LEU A 126 -15.09 -28.53 9.56
CA LEU A 126 -15.98 -29.33 10.42
C LEU A 126 -17.43 -29.14 9.96
N ASP A 127 -18.25 -30.17 10.18
CA ASP A 127 -19.70 -30.03 10.12
C ASP A 127 -20.17 -29.08 11.24
N GLN A 128 -21.35 -28.46 11.07
CA GLN A 128 -21.91 -27.59 12.11
C GLN A 128 -22.00 -28.30 13.46
N GLY A 129 -22.45 -29.55 13.54
CA GLY A 129 -22.58 -30.26 14.82
C GLY A 129 -21.25 -30.52 15.53
N ASP A 130 -20.14 -30.47 14.78
CA ASP A 130 -18.81 -30.81 15.26
C ASP A 130 -17.96 -29.59 15.65
N VAL A 131 -18.41 -28.36 15.38
CA VAL A 131 -17.64 -27.17 15.77
C VAL A 131 -17.58 -27.04 17.29
N LEU A 132 -16.49 -26.45 17.80
CA LEU A 132 -16.21 -26.39 19.24
C LEU A 132 -17.37 -25.79 20.04
N ALA A 133 -17.98 -24.71 19.55
CA ALA A 133 -19.11 -24.07 20.23
C ALA A 133 -20.31 -25.01 20.40
N GLU A 134 -20.66 -25.77 19.37
CA GLU A 134 -21.80 -26.71 19.36
C GLU A 134 -21.53 -27.90 20.27
N VAL A 135 -20.33 -28.48 20.17
CA VAL A 135 -19.90 -29.58 21.04
C VAL A 135 -19.86 -29.16 22.51
N MET A 136 -19.33 -27.96 22.80
CA MET A 136 -19.31 -27.41 24.16
C MET A 136 -20.72 -27.17 24.67
N GLY A 137 -21.59 -26.53 23.88
CA GLY A 137 -22.97 -26.24 24.27
C GLY A 137 -23.76 -27.50 24.55
N ALA A 138 -23.68 -28.50 23.67
CA ALA A 138 -24.35 -29.79 23.83
C ALA A 138 -23.88 -30.54 25.09
N ARG A 139 -22.57 -30.57 25.37
CA ARG A 139 -22.00 -31.32 26.51
C ARG A 139 -22.23 -30.63 27.84
N SER A 140 -22.16 -29.31 27.88
CA SER A 140 -22.29 -28.53 29.12
C SER A 140 -23.72 -28.07 29.40
N LYS A 141 -24.63 -28.19 28.41
CA LYS A 141 -25.97 -27.60 28.44
C LYS A 141 -25.93 -26.09 28.66
N LYS A 142 -25.00 -25.43 27.99
CA LYS A 142 -24.72 -23.99 28.07
C LYS A 142 -24.90 -23.33 26.72
N VAL A 143 -25.20 -22.03 26.72
CA VAL A 143 -25.24 -21.20 25.52
C VAL A 143 -23.82 -20.79 25.17
N VAL A 144 -23.26 -21.37 24.10
CA VAL A 144 -21.89 -21.11 23.65
C VAL A 144 -21.93 -20.40 22.30
N TYR A 145 -21.36 -19.20 22.26
CA TYR A 145 -21.33 -18.36 21.07
C TYR A 145 -19.95 -18.34 20.44
N SER A 146 -19.85 -18.60 19.13
CA SER A 146 -18.59 -18.48 18.37
C SER A 146 -18.43 -17.07 17.81
N TYR A 147 -17.38 -16.37 18.22
CA TYR A 147 -16.96 -15.05 17.71
C TYR A 147 -15.60 -15.20 16.99
N SER A 148 -15.55 -16.04 15.96
CA SER A 148 -14.30 -16.51 15.35
C SER A 148 -14.26 -16.28 13.83
N TYR A 149 -13.09 -15.92 13.29
CA TYR A 149 -12.89 -15.59 11.86
C TYR A 149 -11.55 -16.05 11.28
N GLY A 150 -10.46 -16.05 12.04
CA GLY A 150 -9.11 -16.22 11.47
C GLY A 150 -8.19 -15.04 11.72
N SER A 151 -8.72 -13.81 11.67
CA SER A 151 -7.99 -12.56 11.96
C SER A 151 -8.90 -11.55 12.66
N ASP A 152 -8.33 -10.55 13.33
CA ASP A 152 -9.00 -9.36 13.88
C ASP A 152 -10.15 -9.59 14.92
N HIS A 153 -10.44 -10.81 15.34
CA HIS A 153 -11.64 -11.15 16.12
C HIS A 153 -11.61 -10.72 17.61
N ILE A 154 -10.43 -10.50 18.22
CA ILE A 154 -10.35 -10.14 19.65
C ILE A 154 -10.67 -8.67 19.87
N SER A 155 -10.04 -7.73 19.12
CA SER A 155 -10.41 -6.31 19.16
C SER A 155 -11.88 -6.12 18.82
N LEU A 156 -12.38 -6.86 17.82
CA LEU A 156 -13.77 -6.78 17.43
C LEU A 156 -14.69 -7.18 18.56
N TYR A 157 -14.39 -8.26 19.27
CA TYR A 157 -15.18 -8.67 20.41
C TYR A 157 -15.22 -7.59 21.50
N PHE A 158 -14.07 -6.99 21.85
CA PHE A 158 -14.01 -5.97 22.90
C PHE A 158 -14.55 -4.59 22.49
N SER A 159 -14.65 -4.30 21.18
CA SER A 159 -15.25 -3.07 20.66
C SER A 159 -16.74 -3.22 20.32
N ASP A 160 -17.24 -4.44 20.29
CA ASP A 160 -18.63 -4.73 19.99
C ASP A 160 -19.51 -4.51 21.24
N SER A 161 -20.22 -3.38 21.27
CA SER A 161 -21.17 -3.05 22.34
C SER A 161 -22.26 -4.12 22.59
N ARG A 162 -22.51 -5.03 21.64
CA ARG A 162 -23.43 -6.16 21.87
C ARG A 162 -22.83 -7.14 22.87
N MET A 163 -21.52 -7.38 22.82
CA MET A 163 -20.83 -8.30 23.71
C MET A 163 -20.76 -7.77 25.14
N GLU A 164 -20.79 -6.45 25.36
CA GLU A 164 -20.93 -5.87 26.71
C GLU A 164 -22.19 -6.36 27.43
N LYS A 165 -23.27 -6.57 26.69
CA LYS A 165 -24.57 -7.00 27.24
C LYS A 165 -24.76 -8.52 27.16
N LYS A 166 -24.39 -9.11 26.03
CA LYS A 166 -24.65 -10.52 25.74
C LYS A 166 -23.58 -11.47 26.26
N SER A 167 -22.36 -11.02 26.54
CA SER A 167 -21.30 -11.96 26.93
C SER A 167 -21.48 -12.54 28.34
N GLY A 168 -20.99 -13.76 28.51
CA GLY A 168 -21.02 -14.54 29.74
C GLY A 168 -19.85 -14.25 30.68
N GLU A 169 -19.74 -15.09 31.70
CA GLU A 169 -18.61 -15.03 32.65
C GLU A 169 -17.32 -15.62 32.06
N LEU A 170 -17.43 -16.45 31.02
CA LEU A 170 -16.30 -17.17 30.44
C LEU A 170 -16.03 -16.76 28.99
N LEU A 171 -14.84 -16.23 28.76
CA LEU A 171 -14.26 -16.02 27.44
C LEU A 171 -13.19 -17.11 27.20
N VAL A 172 -13.38 -17.91 26.17
CA VAL A 172 -12.39 -18.90 25.70
C VAL A 172 -11.68 -18.32 24.49
N LEU A 173 -10.36 -18.23 24.56
CA LEU A 173 -9.55 -17.65 23.50
C LEU A 173 -8.49 -18.64 23.03
N GLU A 174 -8.54 -18.99 21.74
CA GLU A 174 -7.53 -19.80 21.08
C GLU A 174 -6.41 -18.92 20.53
N SER A 175 -5.17 -19.37 20.76
CA SER A 175 -3.98 -18.72 20.23
C SER A 175 -2.89 -19.75 19.97
N LYS A 176 -2.29 -19.71 18.77
CA LYS A 176 -1.24 -20.64 18.35
C LYS A 176 0.14 -20.09 18.69
N ALA A 177 0.89 -20.83 19.49
CA ALA A 177 2.30 -20.53 19.76
C ALA A 177 3.23 -20.77 18.54
N GLY A 178 2.86 -21.64 17.61
CA GLY A 178 3.78 -22.18 16.59
C GLY A 178 4.12 -21.27 15.40
N ASN A 179 3.27 -20.31 15.03
CA ASN A 179 3.53 -19.40 13.89
C ASN A 179 4.35 -18.16 14.27
N TRP A 180 4.61 -17.97 15.57
CA TRP A 180 5.42 -16.90 16.14
C TRP A 180 6.86 -16.92 15.61
N SER A 181 7.47 -18.11 15.51
CA SER A 181 8.88 -18.27 15.11
C SER A 181 9.13 -17.91 13.64
N ASP A 182 8.13 -18.07 12.78
CA ASP A 182 8.35 -18.11 11.33
C ASP A 182 7.86 -16.85 10.60
N THR A 183 6.82 -16.18 11.12
CA THR A 183 6.14 -15.11 10.36
C THR A 183 6.00 -13.77 11.08
N ASN A 184 6.25 -13.72 12.40
CA ASN A 184 6.09 -12.51 13.23
C ASN A 184 4.74 -11.80 13.03
N GLY A 185 3.70 -12.55 12.62
CA GLY A 185 2.57 -12.03 11.84
C GLY A 185 1.20 -12.15 12.47
N TYR A 186 1.08 -12.56 13.74
CA TYR A 186 -0.22 -12.52 14.42
C TYR A 186 -0.46 -11.16 15.10
N LEU A 187 -1.71 -10.73 15.00
CA LEU A 187 -2.24 -9.46 15.48
C LEU A 187 -2.39 -9.40 17.01
N TYR A 188 -2.21 -10.51 17.72
CA TYR A 188 -2.45 -10.63 19.17
C TYR A 188 -1.36 -11.44 19.85
N ASN A 189 -0.84 -10.95 20.98
CA ASN A 189 0.12 -11.69 21.81
C ASN A 189 -0.30 -11.67 23.28
N PHE A 190 -0.15 -12.80 23.96
CA PHE A 190 -0.23 -12.85 25.41
C PHE A 190 1.16 -12.63 26.01
N CYS A 191 1.27 -11.66 26.89
CA CYS A 191 2.48 -11.40 27.66
C CYS A 191 2.18 -11.67 29.13
N ALA A 192 2.74 -12.74 29.68
CA ALA A 192 2.73 -12.94 31.12
C ALA A 192 3.51 -11.81 31.78
N GLN A 193 2.87 -11.10 32.69
CA GLN A 193 3.44 -10.04 33.50
C GLN A 193 4.16 -10.64 34.72
N PRO A 194 5.08 -9.89 35.36
CA PRO A 194 5.82 -10.38 36.53
C PRO A 194 4.94 -10.80 37.71
N ASP A 195 3.72 -10.28 37.81
CA ASP A 195 2.74 -10.63 38.84
C ASP A 195 1.90 -11.87 38.49
N GLY A 196 2.17 -12.51 37.35
CA GLY A 196 1.45 -13.67 36.85
C GLY A 196 0.17 -13.33 36.07
N SER A 197 -0.19 -12.05 35.94
CA SER A 197 -1.29 -11.64 35.05
C SER A 197 -0.90 -11.82 33.58
N LEU A 198 -1.90 -11.93 32.69
CA LEU A 198 -1.69 -12.04 31.24
C LEU A 198 -2.16 -10.74 30.59
N ASP A 199 -1.23 -10.01 29.99
CA ASP A 199 -1.52 -8.86 29.14
C ASP A 199 -1.79 -9.33 27.71
N ILE A 200 -2.85 -8.84 27.10
CA ILE A 200 -3.18 -9.11 25.70
C ILE A 200 -2.73 -7.91 24.88
N ARG A 201 -1.61 -8.05 24.19
CA ARG A 201 -1.15 -7.08 23.21
C ARG A 201 -1.87 -7.28 21.91
N ASP A 202 -2.93 -6.52 21.77
CA ASP A 202 -3.72 -6.41 20.57
C ASP A 202 -3.15 -5.33 19.64
N ARG A 203 -2.58 -5.76 18.51
CA ARG A 203 -2.12 -4.87 17.42
C ARG A 203 -3.22 -4.58 16.39
N SER A 204 -4.42 -5.15 16.57
CA SER A 204 -5.57 -4.91 15.70
C SER A 204 -6.40 -3.67 16.07
N THR A 205 -6.06 -2.96 17.15
CA THR A 205 -6.70 -1.68 17.52
C THR A 205 -6.50 -0.57 16.46
N GLU A 206 -5.55 -0.74 15.53
CA GLU A 206 -5.37 0.13 14.36
C GLU A 206 -6.42 -0.11 13.25
N PHE A 207 -7.26 -1.16 13.35
CA PHE A 207 -8.19 -1.62 12.33
C PHE A 207 -9.67 -1.32 12.66
N VAL A 208 -9.96 -0.87 13.88
CA VAL A 208 -11.32 -0.73 14.43
C VAL A 208 -12.20 0.26 13.65
N ASN A 209 -11.61 1.26 13.00
CA ASN A 209 -12.37 2.36 12.38
C ASN A 209 -13.14 2.00 11.09
N ASN A 210 -13.06 0.76 10.57
CA ASN A 210 -13.75 0.36 9.34
C ASN A 210 -14.74 -0.80 9.52
N TYR A 211 -15.01 -1.23 10.74
CA TYR A 211 -15.96 -2.31 10.96
C TYR A 211 -17.38 -1.76 11.09
N TYR A 212 -18.24 -2.22 10.18
CA TYR A 212 -19.68 -1.96 10.12
C TYR A 212 -20.10 -0.58 9.60
N ALA A 213 -20.61 -0.56 8.37
CA ALA A 213 -21.40 0.53 7.81
C ALA A 213 -22.87 0.06 7.64
N PRO A 214 -23.73 0.18 8.67
CA PRO A 214 -25.12 -0.33 8.66
C PRO A 214 -26.01 0.23 7.56
N SER A 215 -25.58 1.29 6.88
CA SER A 215 -26.33 1.96 5.81
C SER A 215 -26.21 1.29 4.44
N ARG A 216 -25.58 0.11 4.33
CA ARG A 216 -25.29 -0.54 3.04
C ARG A 216 -26.30 -1.64 2.70
N ASN A 217 -26.55 -1.82 1.40
CA ASN A 217 -27.49 -2.82 0.87
C ASN A 217 -26.81 -4.20 0.81
N THR A 218 -27.17 -5.10 1.74
CA THR A 218 -26.54 -6.41 1.93
C THR A 218 -26.66 -7.32 0.69
N GLU A 219 -27.74 -7.21 -0.08
CA GLU A 219 -27.90 -8.00 -1.31
C GLU A 219 -26.96 -7.53 -2.42
N GLN A 220 -26.76 -6.23 -2.56
CA GLN A 220 -25.81 -5.67 -3.51
C GLN A 220 -24.38 -6.08 -3.13
N GLU A 221 -24.00 -5.96 -1.87
CA GLU A 221 -22.68 -6.38 -1.37
C GLU A 221 -22.43 -7.87 -1.60
N LYS A 222 -23.46 -8.71 -1.41
CA LYS A 222 -23.38 -10.14 -1.71
C LYS A 222 -23.11 -10.40 -3.19
N ILE A 223 -23.79 -9.70 -4.09
CA ILE A 223 -23.54 -9.83 -5.54
C ILE A 223 -22.12 -9.36 -5.89
N GLU A 224 -21.71 -8.19 -5.41
CA GLU A 224 -20.39 -7.62 -5.67
C GLU A 224 -19.26 -8.48 -5.09
N SER A 225 -19.44 -9.04 -3.90
CA SER A 225 -18.50 -9.97 -3.28
C SER A 225 -18.34 -11.23 -4.13
N ARG A 226 -19.45 -11.87 -4.53
CA ARG A 226 -19.41 -13.07 -5.37
C ARG A 226 -18.77 -12.79 -6.74
N LEU A 227 -19.05 -11.64 -7.34
CA LEU A 227 -18.39 -11.19 -8.57
C LEU A 227 -16.87 -11.02 -8.39
N THR A 228 -16.46 -10.38 -7.30
CA THR A 228 -15.05 -10.08 -7.02
C THR A 228 -14.25 -11.34 -6.72
N LYS A 229 -14.86 -12.32 -6.06
CA LYS A 229 -14.25 -13.61 -5.73
C LYS A 229 -13.99 -14.50 -6.93
N GLN A 230 -14.72 -14.30 -8.04
CA GLN A 230 -14.51 -15.04 -9.30
C GLN A 230 -14.48 -16.58 -9.12
N VAL A 231 -15.32 -17.12 -8.24
CA VAL A 231 -15.23 -18.53 -7.80
C VAL A 231 -15.36 -19.49 -8.98
N MET A 232 -16.33 -19.27 -9.87
CA MET A 232 -16.45 -20.01 -11.12
C MET A 232 -15.16 -20.04 -11.94
N PHE A 233 -14.46 -18.91 -12.08
CA PHE A 233 -13.22 -18.85 -12.85
C PHE A 233 -12.10 -19.64 -12.18
N HIS A 234 -11.98 -19.56 -10.85
CA HIS A 234 -11.03 -20.37 -10.09
C HIS A 234 -11.33 -21.87 -10.21
N TRP A 235 -12.60 -22.25 -10.15
CA TRP A 235 -13.04 -23.63 -10.35
C TRP A 235 -12.75 -24.13 -11.76
N LEU A 236 -13.09 -23.35 -12.80
CA LEU A 236 -12.79 -23.69 -14.20
C LEU A 236 -11.28 -23.86 -14.40
N LYS A 237 -10.47 -22.96 -13.84
CA LYS A 237 -9.00 -23.04 -13.88
C LYS A 237 -8.49 -24.33 -13.22
N ALA A 238 -9.02 -24.67 -12.04
CA ALA A 238 -8.64 -25.91 -11.35
C ALA A 238 -9.06 -27.17 -12.11
N SER A 239 -10.31 -27.22 -12.58
CA SER A 239 -10.91 -28.38 -13.25
C SER A 239 -10.32 -28.66 -14.62
N LEU A 240 -9.98 -27.63 -15.39
CA LEU A 240 -9.39 -27.79 -16.71
C LEU A 240 -7.90 -28.16 -16.65
N ALA A 241 -7.30 -28.16 -15.45
CA ALA A 241 -5.85 -28.24 -15.25
C ALA A 241 -5.07 -27.26 -16.15
N THR A 242 -5.74 -26.23 -16.65
CA THR A 242 -5.15 -25.21 -17.48
C THR A 242 -4.52 -24.21 -16.54
N GLY A 243 -3.19 -24.20 -16.52
CA GLY A 243 -2.50 -22.96 -16.23
C GLY A 243 -3.00 -21.95 -17.25
N PHE A 244 -4.00 -21.14 -16.90
CA PHE A 244 -4.12 -19.83 -17.51
C PHE A 244 -2.84 -19.11 -17.11
N GLU A 245 -1.81 -19.27 -17.93
CA GLU A 245 -0.77 -18.28 -18.01
C GLU A 245 -1.52 -17.00 -18.35
N MET A 246 -1.73 -16.14 -17.36
CA MET A 246 -1.90 -14.74 -17.71
C MET A 246 -0.74 -14.45 -18.66
N PRO A 247 -1.00 -13.92 -19.87
CA PRO A 247 0.06 -13.66 -20.83
C PRO A 247 1.16 -12.99 -20.04
N ALA A 248 2.35 -13.61 -20.01
CA ALA A 248 3.40 -13.25 -19.07
C ALA A 248 3.48 -11.73 -19.06
N ARG A 249 2.88 -11.10 -18.04
CA ARG A 249 3.14 -9.70 -17.77
C ARG A 249 4.61 -9.75 -17.52
N GLN A 250 5.41 -9.22 -18.45
CA GLN A 250 6.88 -9.21 -18.41
C GLN A 250 7.26 -9.22 -16.94
N ALA A 251 7.74 -10.38 -16.48
CA ALA A 251 7.78 -10.67 -15.05
C ALA A 251 8.49 -9.49 -14.39
N SER A 252 7.75 -8.70 -13.61
CA SER A 252 8.37 -7.76 -12.72
C SER A 252 9.23 -8.62 -11.82
N GLU A 253 10.56 -8.54 -11.99
CA GLU A 253 11.49 -9.29 -11.16
C GLU A 253 11.12 -9.02 -9.72
N LEU A 254 10.76 -10.08 -9.00
CA LEU A 254 10.33 -9.96 -7.62
C LEU A 254 11.60 -10.00 -6.75
N PHE A 255 11.95 -8.85 -6.17
CA PHE A 255 13.11 -8.68 -5.31
C PHE A 255 12.75 -9.01 -3.86
N PHE A 256 13.53 -9.90 -3.26
CA PHE A 256 13.41 -10.25 -1.85
C PHE A 256 14.50 -9.51 -1.06
N GLY A 257 14.08 -8.75 -0.05
CA GLY A 257 15.00 -8.01 0.81
C GLY A 257 15.79 -8.94 1.74
N ARG A 258 16.98 -8.51 2.15
CA ARG A 258 17.84 -9.21 3.13
C ARG A 258 17.71 -8.54 4.49
N ALA A 259 17.75 -9.34 5.57
CA ALA A 259 17.59 -8.83 6.94
C ALA A 259 18.82 -8.10 7.51
N LYS A 260 19.98 -8.21 6.85
CA LYS A 260 21.21 -7.51 7.26
C LYS A 260 21.73 -6.66 6.11
N PRO A 261 22.01 -5.36 6.33
CA PRO A 261 22.66 -4.54 5.33
C PRO A 261 24.07 -5.08 5.05
N GLN A 262 24.43 -5.11 3.77
CA GLN A 262 25.80 -5.38 3.35
C GLN A 262 26.64 -4.14 3.64
N SER A 263 27.89 -4.32 4.10
CA SER A 263 28.80 -3.18 4.32
C SER A 263 29.07 -2.47 2.99
N ASP A 264 28.97 -1.14 3.00
CA ASP A 264 29.34 -0.31 1.86
C ASP A 264 30.87 -0.34 1.73
N ASN A 265 31.40 -1.30 0.96
CA ASN A 265 32.82 -1.48 0.77
C ASN A 265 33.40 -0.41 -0.18
N GLY A 266 33.31 0.87 0.20
CA GLY A 266 33.88 1.99 -0.55
C GLY A 266 33.18 2.30 -1.88
N GLU A 267 31.96 1.80 -2.09
CA GLU A 267 31.18 2.09 -3.30
C GLU A 267 30.82 3.58 -3.35
N VAL A 268 31.09 4.23 -4.49
CA VAL A 268 30.62 5.60 -4.75
C VAL A 268 29.14 5.52 -5.09
N PHE A 269 28.31 6.16 -4.27
CA PHE A 269 26.86 6.22 -4.46
C PHE A 269 26.38 7.67 -4.45
N TRP A 270 25.26 7.89 -5.13
CA TRP A 270 24.48 9.13 -5.02
C TRP A 270 23.27 8.91 -4.12
N ARG A 271 22.89 9.93 -3.35
CA ARG A 271 21.72 9.91 -2.45
C ARG A 271 20.70 10.94 -2.94
N PRO A 272 19.47 10.52 -3.28
CA PRO A 272 18.40 11.47 -3.52
C PRO A 272 17.90 12.04 -2.19
N PHE A 273 17.91 13.36 -2.09
CA PHE A 273 17.35 14.10 -0.95
C PHE A 273 15.95 14.64 -1.24
N ASN A 274 15.55 14.59 -2.52
CA ASN A 274 14.31 15.17 -2.99
C ASN A 274 13.24 14.13 -3.23
N TRP A 275 12.12 14.27 -2.54
CA TRP A 275 11.06 13.27 -2.51
C TRP A 275 9.75 13.89 -2.94
N VAL A 276 9.21 13.46 -4.08
CA VAL A 276 7.88 13.88 -4.52
C VAL A 276 6.92 12.75 -4.24
N ALA A 277 5.97 12.95 -3.32
CA ALA A 277 4.82 12.05 -3.24
C ALA A 277 3.60 12.66 -3.89
N SER A 278 2.78 11.78 -4.47
CA SER A 278 1.44 12.12 -4.94
C SER A 278 0.46 11.10 -4.40
N GLY A 279 -0.79 11.52 -4.22
CA GLY A 279 -1.91 10.63 -3.89
C GLY A 279 -1.90 10.03 -2.47
N GLY A 280 -0.89 10.32 -1.63
CA GLY A 280 -0.71 9.68 -0.33
C GLY A 280 -0.37 10.65 0.81
N ILE A 281 -0.32 10.10 2.02
CA ILE A 281 0.12 10.82 3.23
C ILE A 281 1.58 10.46 3.47
N LEU A 282 2.42 11.47 3.60
CA LEU A 282 3.81 11.31 3.97
C LEU A 282 4.04 11.76 5.42
N LYS A 283 4.94 11.06 6.12
CA LYS A 283 5.53 11.57 7.36
C LYS A 283 7.04 11.30 7.39
N PRO A 284 7.86 12.25 7.84
CA PRO A 284 9.26 11.98 8.11
C PRO A 284 9.39 11.01 9.29
N LEU A 285 10.45 10.21 9.29
CA LEU A 285 10.82 9.38 10.44
C LEU A 285 11.87 10.14 11.26
N SER A 286 11.41 10.92 12.25
CA SER A 286 12.26 11.83 13.04
C SER A 286 13.36 11.14 13.84
N GLU A 287 13.14 9.88 14.23
CA GLU A 287 14.10 9.06 14.99
C GLU A 287 15.19 8.43 14.11
N GLU A 288 15.05 8.53 12.78
CA GLU A 288 15.94 7.89 11.81
C GLU A 288 16.89 8.93 11.20
N ARG A 289 18.07 8.47 10.75
CA ARG A 289 18.95 9.32 9.94
C ARG A 289 18.24 9.67 8.64
N GLN A 290 18.14 10.97 8.34
CA GLN A 290 17.59 11.41 7.07
C GLN A 290 18.56 11.03 5.93
N PRO A 291 18.04 10.54 4.79
CA PRO A 291 16.64 10.67 4.38
C PRO A 291 15.81 9.42 4.75
N ALA A 292 14.78 9.59 5.62
CA ALA A 292 13.86 8.53 6.05
C ALA A 292 12.38 8.99 6.09
N LEU A 293 11.49 8.29 5.37
CA LEU A 293 10.05 8.58 5.29
C LEU A 293 9.18 7.37 5.58
N ALA A 294 7.92 7.64 5.88
CA ALA A 294 6.83 6.70 5.70
C ALA A 294 5.77 7.29 4.75
N LEU A 295 5.32 6.49 3.79
CA LEU A 295 4.25 6.77 2.84
C LEU A 295 3.07 5.83 3.11
N ARG A 296 1.86 6.37 3.23
CA ARG A 296 0.62 5.59 3.25
C ARG A 296 -0.27 6.04 2.11
N ALA A 297 -0.86 5.09 1.39
CA ALA A 297 -1.70 5.46 0.26
C ALA A 297 -3.04 6.08 0.70
N ALA A 298 -3.50 7.09 -0.01
CA ALA A 298 -4.89 7.56 0.06
C ALA A 298 -5.63 7.28 -1.27
N SER A 299 -4.93 7.39 -2.39
CA SER A 299 -5.28 6.90 -3.73
C SER A 299 -4.05 6.27 -4.38
N SER A 300 -3.93 6.20 -5.71
CA SER A 300 -2.72 5.72 -6.42
C SER A 300 -1.49 6.52 -5.97
N SER A 301 -0.81 6.04 -4.93
CA SER A 301 0.20 6.78 -4.21
C SER A 301 1.56 6.32 -4.61
N PHE A 302 2.44 7.27 -4.87
CA PHE A 302 3.81 6.94 -5.22
C PHE A 302 4.75 7.93 -4.57
N TRP A 303 5.97 7.47 -4.36
CA TRP A 303 7.14 8.26 -4.06
C TRP A 303 8.02 8.35 -5.30
N LYS A 304 8.65 9.49 -5.55
CA LYS A 304 9.62 9.71 -6.63
C LYS A 304 10.88 10.38 -6.15
N THR A 305 12.02 10.04 -6.76
CA THR A 305 13.28 10.76 -6.63
C THR A 305 13.30 12.01 -7.50
N GLU A 306 14.27 12.90 -7.27
CA GLU A 306 14.74 13.81 -8.31
C GLU A 306 15.35 13.07 -9.51
N GLN A 307 15.55 13.82 -10.61
CA GLN A 307 16.17 13.33 -11.83
C GLN A 307 17.69 13.21 -11.68
N PHE A 308 18.26 12.14 -12.20
CA PHE A 308 19.69 11.82 -12.15
C PHE A 308 20.14 11.12 -13.45
N VAL A 309 21.44 10.87 -13.59
CA VAL A 309 22.00 10.07 -14.68
C VAL A 309 22.80 8.89 -14.14
N SER A 310 23.05 7.90 -14.99
CA SER A 310 24.10 6.92 -14.69
C SER A 310 25.48 7.57 -14.84
N SER A 311 26.33 7.39 -13.83
CA SER A 311 27.75 7.75 -13.86
C SER A 311 28.62 6.65 -14.46
N GLN A 312 28.06 5.47 -14.71
CA GLN A 312 28.81 4.32 -15.21
C GLN A 312 28.86 4.31 -16.74
N PRO A 313 30.00 3.95 -17.36
CA PRO A 313 30.10 3.85 -18.82
C PRO A 313 29.13 2.84 -19.45
N ASP A 314 28.78 1.77 -18.73
CA ASP A 314 27.83 0.75 -19.20
C ASP A 314 26.37 1.10 -18.91
N GLY A 315 26.12 2.29 -18.36
CA GLY A 315 24.81 2.79 -17.97
C GLY A 315 24.23 2.13 -16.70
N LYS A 316 24.77 1.01 -16.21
CA LYS A 316 24.14 0.26 -15.13
C LYS A 316 24.17 1.03 -13.82
N ILE A 317 23.08 0.92 -13.08
CA ILE A 317 22.96 1.43 -11.72
C ILE A 317 22.46 0.32 -10.79
N LEU A 318 22.77 0.45 -9.51
CA LEU A 318 22.21 -0.40 -8.46
C LEU A 318 21.48 0.49 -7.47
N VAL A 319 20.17 0.29 -7.36
CA VAL A 319 19.32 0.99 -6.39
C VAL A 319 19.33 0.19 -5.09
N ARG A 320 19.81 0.81 -4.01
CA ARG A 320 19.86 0.22 -2.67
C ARG A 320 19.01 1.07 -1.73
N PHE A 321 18.12 0.44 -0.97
CA PHE A 321 17.37 1.10 0.10
C PHE A 321 16.93 0.09 1.15
N GLU A 322 16.53 0.58 2.31
CA GLU A 322 15.83 -0.24 3.29
C GLU A 322 14.35 0.11 3.31
N ALA A 323 13.51 -0.92 3.40
CA ALA A 323 12.07 -0.72 3.54
C ALA A 323 11.46 -1.66 4.58
N LYS A 324 10.37 -1.21 5.19
CA LYS A 324 9.45 -2.02 6.00
C LYS A 324 8.02 -1.52 5.84
N ASN A 325 7.08 -2.42 6.04
CA ASN A 325 5.68 -2.09 6.20
C ASN A 325 5.31 -1.99 7.69
N SER A 326 4.32 -1.18 8.03
CA SER A 326 3.92 -1.01 9.44
C SER A 326 3.16 -2.22 9.99
N VAL A 327 2.49 -3.01 9.13
CA VAL A 327 1.56 -4.05 9.58
C VAL A 327 1.96 -5.43 9.04
N THR A 328 1.73 -5.67 7.76
CA THR A 328 1.93 -6.98 7.12
C THR A 328 2.87 -6.86 5.93
N PRO A 329 3.50 -7.98 5.51
CA PRO A 329 4.24 -8.00 4.26
C PRO A 329 3.36 -7.54 3.09
N SER A 330 3.78 -6.49 2.39
CA SER A 330 3.08 -5.94 1.23
C SER A 330 4.02 -5.76 0.06
N ARG A 331 3.43 -5.79 -1.14
CA ARG A 331 4.12 -5.77 -2.42
C ARG A 331 4.07 -4.37 -3.01
N HIS A 332 5.23 -3.85 -3.38
CA HIS A 332 5.39 -2.52 -3.94
C HIS A 332 6.03 -2.62 -5.33
N ARG A 333 5.65 -1.72 -6.23
CA ARG A 333 6.26 -1.63 -7.57
C ARG A 333 7.32 -0.57 -7.58
N LEU A 334 8.45 -0.87 -8.20
CA LEU A 334 9.48 0.10 -8.53
C LEU A 334 9.41 0.37 -10.04
N TRP A 335 9.30 1.64 -10.40
CA TRP A 335 9.37 2.14 -11.77
C TRP A 335 10.62 2.98 -11.95
N ILE A 336 11.09 3.03 -13.20
CA ILE A 336 12.04 4.04 -13.65
C ILE A 336 11.40 4.85 -14.77
N HIS A 337 11.51 6.17 -14.65
CA HIS A 337 11.20 7.13 -15.69
C HIS A 337 12.48 7.44 -16.42
N GLU A 338 12.53 7.03 -17.69
CA GLU A 338 13.72 7.10 -18.53
C GLU A 338 13.38 7.99 -19.72
N ASP A 339 13.99 9.17 -19.78
CA ASP A 339 13.77 10.20 -20.82
C ASP A 339 12.29 10.52 -21.07
N GLY A 340 11.48 10.56 -20.02
CA GLY A 340 10.05 10.85 -20.14
C GLY A 340 9.14 9.62 -20.25
N SER A 341 9.68 8.41 -20.36
CA SER A 341 8.92 7.16 -20.47
C SER A 341 9.00 6.31 -19.21
N TYR A 342 7.86 5.85 -18.69
CA TYR A 342 7.83 4.95 -17.53
C TYR A 342 7.99 3.50 -17.97
N ARG A 343 8.83 2.75 -17.24
CA ARG A 343 8.85 1.29 -17.28
C ARG A 343 9.00 0.71 -15.88
N SER A 344 8.34 -0.42 -15.65
CA SER A 344 8.52 -1.16 -14.39
C SER A 344 9.92 -1.78 -14.40
N VAL A 345 10.65 -1.62 -13.30
CA VAL A 345 11.94 -2.29 -13.09
C VAL A 345 11.80 -3.52 -12.21
N GLY A 346 10.70 -3.65 -11.48
CA GLY A 346 10.31 -4.87 -10.77
C GLY A 346 9.41 -4.59 -9.58
N GLU A 347 9.27 -5.59 -8.73
CA GLU A 347 8.44 -5.55 -7.52
C GLU A 347 9.28 -5.96 -6.32
N PHE A 348 9.02 -5.39 -5.15
CA PHE A 348 9.63 -5.85 -3.90
C PHE A 348 8.58 -6.08 -2.82
N VAL A 349 8.86 -7.00 -1.89
CA VAL A 349 7.97 -7.30 -0.76
C VAL A 349 8.65 -6.87 0.53
N ALA A 350 8.10 -5.85 1.19
CA ALA A 350 8.61 -5.35 2.47
C ALA A 350 7.81 -5.95 3.63
N GLY A 351 8.48 -6.62 4.57
CA GLY A 351 7.89 -7.15 5.81
C GLY A 351 7.78 -6.10 6.92
N SER A 352 7.45 -6.53 8.14
CA SER A 352 7.34 -5.63 9.31
C SER A 352 8.68 -5.21 9.91
N ALA A 353 9.76 -5.92 9.56
CA ALA A 353 11.13 -5.58 9.91
C ALA A 353 11.81 -4.81 8.77
N TRP A 354 12.80 -3.98 9.10
CA TRP A 354 13.65 -3.36 8.09
C TRP A 354 14.38 -4.43 7.28
N GLN A 355 14.26 -4.35 5.96
CA GLN A 355 14.95 -5.22 5.02
C GLN A 355 15.67 -4.37 3.98
N THR A 356 16.88 -4.77 3.61
CA THR A 356 17.67 -4.14 2.55
C THR A 356 17.28 -4.71 1.20
N PHE A 357 16.96 -3.84 0.25
CA PHE A 357 16.66 -4.16 -1.14
C PHE A 357 17.78 -3.66 -2.04
N GLU A 358 18.17 -4.50 -2.99
CA GLU A 358 19.21 -4.24 -3.98
C GLU A 358 18.66 -4.57 -5.36
N ILE A 359 18.43 -3.53 -6.17
CA ILE A 359 17.71 -3.65 -7.43
C ILE A 359 18.62 -3.17 -8.57
N PRO A 360 19.23 -4.09 -9.34
CA PRO A 360 20.04 -3.72 -10.49
C PRO A 360 19.14 -3.19 -11.61
N ILE A 361 19.52 -2.07 -12.21
CA ILE A 361 18.79 -1.47 -13.33
C ILE A 361 19.78 -1.20 -14.46
N THR A 362 19.41 -1.61 -15.68
CA THR A 362 20.15 -1.29 -16.91
C THR A 362 19.33 -0.25 -17.69
N PRO A 363 19.59 1.05 -17.54
CA PRO A 363 19.05 2.10 -18.41
C PRO A 363 19.86 2.19 -19.72
N ASN A 364 19.33 2.91 -20.69
CA ASN A 364 20.09 3.35 -21.84
C ASN A 364 21.20 4.32 -21.40
N THR A 365 22.35 4.21 -22.06
CA THR A 365 23.50 5.05 -21.76
C THR A 365 23.18 6.52 -21.99
N GLY A 366 23.37 7.35 -20.97
CA GLY A 366 23.14 8.80 -21.03
C GLY A 366 21.72 9.24 -20.66
N SER A 367 20.78 8.31 -20.51
CA SER A 367 19.40 8.67 -20.17
C SER A 367 19.28 9.39 -18.83
N ILE A 368 18.25 10.24 -18.76
CA ILE A 368 17.80 10.89 -17.54
C ILE A 368 16.83 9.96 -16.84
N LEU A 369 17.11 9.71 -15.57
CA LEU A 369 16.45 8.71 -14.76
C LEU A 369 15.72 9.40 -13.61
N GLU A 370 14.50 8.95 -13.32
CA GLU A 370 13.76 9.24 -12.09
C GLU A 370 13.19 7.92 -11.58
N LEU A 371 13.38 7.60 -10.30
CA LEU A 371 12.86 6.37 -9.70
C LEU A 371 11.52 6.66 -9.03
N GLN A 372 10.58 5.72 -9.11
CA GLN A 372 9.29 5.81 -8.46
C GLN A 372 8.96 4.52 -7.72
N ILE A 373 8.56 4.60 -6.45
CA ILE A 373 8.00 3.47 -5.69
C ILE A 373 6.52 3.70 -5.47
N ASP A 374 5.70 2.76 -5.94
CA ASP A 374 4.26 2.77 -5.68
C ASP A 374 3.96 2.16 -4.32
N GLN A 375 3.26 2.92 -3.48
CA GLN A 375 2.55 2.36 -2.33
C GLN A 375 1.11 2.13 -2.75
N THR A 376 0.76 0.86 -2.99
CA THR A 376 -0.59 0.44 -3.40
C THR A 376 -1.49 0.17 -2.20
N ASP A 377 -0.92 -0.01 -1.01
CA ASP A 377 -1.65 -0.36 0.19
C ASP A 377 -2.00 0.90 1.01
N ALA A 378 -3.29 1.21 1.06
CA ALA A 378 -3.80 2.38 1.79
C ALA A 378 -3.89 2.16 3.29
N TRP A 379 -3.83 0.91 3.76
CA TRP A 379 -4.07 0.57 5.15
C TRP A 379 -2.80 0.58 5.99
N GLN A 380 -1.62 0.59 5.36
CA GLN A 380 -0.34 0.57 6.06
C GLN A 380 0.70 1.53 5.51
N TRP A 381 1.66 1.85 6.36
CA TRP A 381 2.79 2.69 6.02
C TRP A 381 3.90 1.87 5.40
N LEU A 382 4.32 2.23 4.19
CA LEU A 382 5.61 1.84 3.64
C LEU A 382 6.65 2.83 4.15
N SER A 383 7.54 2.37 5.02
CA SER A 383 8.69 3.13 5.49
C SER A 383 9.90 2.84 4.62
N ILE A 384 10.61 3.89 4.19
CA ILE A 384 11.82 3.79 3.36
C ILE A 384 12.91 4.63 4.01
N ARG A 385 14.13 4.09 4.09
CA ARG A 385 15.33 4.82 4.55
C ARG A 385 16.56 4.38 3.77
N ASP A 386 17.68 5.08 3.98
CA ASP A 386 18.99 4.73 3.42
C ASP A 386 18.98 4.56 1.89
N PHE A 387 18.15 5.34 1.18
CA PHE A 387 18.03 5.24 -0.27
C PHE A 387 19.29 5.75 -0.98
N ARG A 388 19.84 4.93 -1.87
CA ARG A 388 21.11 5.15 -2.58
C ARG A 388 21.03 4.62 -3.99
N VAL A 389 21.73 5.27 -4.90
CA VAL A 389 21.93 4.82 -6.27
C VAL A 389 23.43 4.67 -6.51
N VAL A 390 23.92 3.43 -6.46
CA VAL A 390 25.31 3.11 -6.81
C VAL A 390 25.45 3.24 -8.32
N GLY A 391 26.47 3.99 -8.74
CA GLY A 391 26.63 4.36 -10.16
C GLY A 391 25.65 5.43 -10.65
N GLY A 392 24.89 6.08 -9.76
CA GLY A 392 24.11 7.27 -10.09
C GLY A 392 24.92 8.55 -9.86
N ALA A 393 24.58 9.62 -10.58
CA ALA A 393 25.11 10.95 -10.36
C ALA A 393 24.03 12.02 -10.62
N PRO A 394 24.12 13.20 -9.98
CA PRO A 394 23.23 14.32 -10.30
C PRO A 394 23.38 14.71 -11.77
N LEU A 395 22.33 15.32 -12.34
CA LEU A 395 22.31 15.75 -13.74
C LEU A 395 23.57 16.59 -14.09
N PRO A 396 24.33 16.20 -15.13
CA PRO A 396 25.47 16.97 -15.57
C PRO A 396 24.98 18.24 -16.24
N VAL A 397 25.35 19.39 -15.67
CA VAL A 397 24.96 20.69 -16.20
C VAL A 397 25.97 21.08 -17.29
N LYS A 398 25.57 20.99 -18.56
CA LYS A 398 26.38 21.45 -19.70
C LYS A 398 25.81 22.75 -20.25
N GLY A 399 26.46 23.85 -19.93
CA GLY A 399 26.06 25.17 -20.44
C GLY A 399 24.87 25.75 -19.68
N GLY A 400 24.83 27.09 -19.66
CA GLY A 400 24.02 27.89 -18.75
C GLY A 400 24.94 28.61 -17.78
N GLY A 401 24.98 29.95 -17.84
CA GLY A 401 25.63 30.73 -16.79
C GLY A 401 24.86 30.47 -15.50
N THR A 402 25.53 29.95 -14.46
CA THR A 402 24.91 29.83 -13.14
C THR A 402 24.45 31.21 -12.69
N VAL A 403 23.14 31.41 -12.57
CA VAL A 403 22.57 32.64 -12.05
C VAL A 403 22.37 32.44 -10.55
N ALA A 404 23.25 33.02 -9.75
CA ALA A 404 23.02 33.15 -8.32
C ALA A 404 21.78 34.02 -8.11
N VAL A 405 20.77 33.50 -7.42
CA VAL A 405 19.57 34.27 -7.09
C VAL A 405 19.75 34.79 -5.67
N PRO A 406 20.07 36.08 -5.49
CA PRO A 406 20.49 36.59 -4.19
C PRO A 406 19.39 36.36 -3.16
N MET A 407 19.74 35.69 -2.06
CA MET A 407 18.76 35.34 -1.01
C MET A 407 18.14 36.59 -0.35
N ALA A 408 18.81 37.74 -0.43
CA ALA A 408 18.30 39.03 0.04
C ALA A 408 17.04 39.54 -0.72
N ALA A 409 16.79 39.03 -1.93
CA ALA A 409 15.66 39.43 -2.78
C ALA A 409 14.40 38.56 -2.58
N TRP A 410 14.43 37.61 -1.65
CA TRP A 410 13.29 36.74 -1.36
C TRP A 410 12.22 37.47 -0.55
N THR A 411 10.97 37.02 -0.68
CA THR A 411 9.87 37.53 0.13
C THR A 411 10.09 37.21 1.61
N SER A 412 9.62 38.10 2.49
CA SER A 412 9.92 38.13 3.93
C SER A 412 11.42 38.29 4.21
N GLN A 413 11.83 39.44 4.74
CA GLN A 413 13.26 39.73 4.98
C GLN A 413 13.82 38.76 6.03
N GLY A 414 14.40 37.64 5.59
CA GLY A 414 15.10 36.70 6.45
C GLY A 414 16.35 37.33 7.05
N THR A 415 16.69 36.93 8.28
CA THR A 415 17.93 37.34 8.92
C THR A 415 19.11 36.62 8.28
N PRO A 416 20.27 37.27 8.08
CA PRO A 416 21.49 36.55 7.69
C PRO A 416 21.77 35.40 8.66
N CYS A 417 22.19 34.24 8.16
CA CYS A 417 22.60 33.14 9.03
C CYS A 417 23.83 33.54 9.86
N ALA A 418 23.98 32.97 11.06
CA ALA A 418 25.19 33.16 11.84
C ALA A 418 26.41 32.54 11.11
N GLY A 419 27.36 33.37 10.67
CA GLY A 419 28.57 32.96 9.95
C GLY A 419 28.99 33.94 8.85
N ALA A 420 30.08 33.63 8.15
CA ALA A 420 30.62 34.46 7.04
C ALA A 420 29.97 34.19 5.68
N ASP A 421 28.85 33.45 5.65
CA ASP A 421 28.16 33.06 4.41
C ASP A 421 27.14 34.14 4.02
N ALA A 422 27.57 35.10 3.20
CA ALA A 422 26.78 36.26 2.82
C ALA A 422 25.50 35.91 2.03
N ASP A 423 25.42 34.71 1.44
CA ASP A 423 24.27 34.21 0.68
C ASP A 423 23.41 33.22 1.48
N CYS A 424 23.48 33.27 2.82
CA CYS A 424 22.65 32.47 3.70
C CYS A 424 21.59 33.34 4.39
N ARG A 425 20.32 32.89 4.32
CA ARG A 425 19.19 33.52 5.01
C ARG A 425 18.46 32.51 5.89
N GLN A 426 18.02 32.99 7.03
CA GLN A 426 17.25 32.25 8.02
C GLN A 426 15.93 32.97 8.30
N TRP A 427 14.85 32.20 8.40
CA TRP A 427 13.52 32.68 8.75
C TRP A 427 13.05 31.94 9.99
N ASP A 428 12.57 32.70 10.99
CA ASP A 428 11.87 32.12 12.12
C ASP A 428 10.47 31.71 11.67
N VAL A 429 10.23 30.40 11.66
CA VAL A 429 9.01 29.77 11.17
C VAL A 429 8.07 29.33 12.32
N ALA A 430 8.48 29.66 13.56
CA ALA A 430 7.79 29.70 14.86
C ALA A 430 6.29 29.32 14.91
N GLY A 431 5.97 28.08 14.52
CA GLY A 431 4.64 27.53 14.70
C GLY A 431 3.54 28.16 13.83
N LYS A 432 3.87 28.92 12.77
CA LYS A 432 2.86 29.53 11.88
C LYS A 432 3.09 29.06 10.46
N LYS A 433 2.00 28.70 9.77
CA LYS A 433 2.05 28.47 8.32
C LYS A 433 2.53 29.74 7.63
N GLY A 434 3.48 29.59 6.73
CA GLY A 434 3.98 30.65 5.89
C GLY A 434 4.81 30.09 4.76
N TYR A 435 5.45 30.98 4.02
CA TYR A 435 6.28 30.63 2.89
C TYR A 435 7.38 31.67 2.68
N VAL A 436 8.41 31.25 1.96
CA VAL A 436 9.42 32.14 1.35
C VAL A 436 9.38 31.94 -0.15
N GLN A 437 9.49 33.03 -0.90
CA GLN A 437 9.37 33.00 -2.36
C GLN A 437 10.54 33.72 -3.00
N THR A 438 11.10 33.12 -4.06
CA THR A 438 12.17 33.71 -4.86
C THR A 438 11.69 34.98 -5.57
N PRO A 439 12.61 35.87 -5.98
CA PRO A 439 12.33 36.79 -7.08
C PRO A 439 12.04 36.02 -8.39
N VAL A 440 11.73 36.75 -9.46
CA VAL A 440 11.57 36.14 -10.79
C VAL A 440 12.87 35.42 -11.19
N LEU A 441 12.74 34.14 -11.52
CA LEU A 441 13.82 33.28 -11.97
C LEU A 441 14.28 33.67 -13.38
N PRO A 442 15.53 33.36 -13.77
CA PRO A 442 15.97 33.55 -15.15
C PRO A 442 15.09 32.74 -16.11
N GLN A 443 15.05 33.16 -17.38
CA GLN A 443 14.32 32.42 -18.41
C GLN A 443 14.87 30.97 -18.51
N PRO A 444 14.00 29.95 -18.56
CA PRO A 444 14.44 28.57 -18.71
C PRO A 444 15.07 28.35 -20.08
N GLY A 445 16.08 27.47 -20.13
CA GLY A 445 16.71 27.01 -21.38
C GLY A 445 15.82 26.00 -22.12
N GLU A 446 16.34 25.38 -23.19
CA GLU A 446 15.52 24.48 -24.01
C GLU A 446 14.87 23.34 -23.20
N ALA A 447 15.67 22.73 -22.32
CA ALA A 447 15.32 21.58 -21.51
C ALA A 447 14.75 21.94 -20.13
N GLY A 448 14.72 23.24 -19.79
CA GLY A 448 14.13 23.77 -18.56
C GLY A 448 15.08 24.60 -17.71
N LEU A 449 14.86 24.57 -16.40
CA LEU A 449 15.61 25.31 -15.39
C LEU A 449 15.97 24.38 -14.25
N LEU A 450 17.26 24.19 -13.99
CA LEU A 450 17.75 23.44 -12.85
C LEU A 450 17.91 24.40 -11.66
N ILE A 451 17.16 24.15 -10.60
CA ILE A 451 17.25 24.85 -9.33
C ILE A 451 18.13 24.03 -8.40
N ARG A 452 19.11 24.67 -7.75
CA ARG A 452 19.91 24.08 -6.67
C ARG A 452 19.94 24.99 -5.47
N PHE A 453 19.86 24.44 -4.28
CA PHE A 453 20.06 25.19 -3.05
C PHE A 453 20.40 24.25 -1.91
N GLU A 454 20.98 24.79 -0.85
CA GLU A 454 21.13 24.06 0.40
C GLU A 454 20.13 24.58 1.42
N ALA A 455 19.56 23.67 2.21
CA ALA A 455 18.68 24.05 3.31
C ALA A 455 18.91 23.21 4.56
N ARG A 456 18.57 23.79 5.72
CA ARG A 456 18.50 23.11 7.01
C ARG A 456 17.40 23.72 7.88
N SER A 457 16.96 22.96 8.88
CA SER A 457 16.04 23.40 9.94
C SER A 457 16.70 23.18 11.31
N ASP A 458 16.48 24.08 12.26
CA ASP A 458 16.98 23.92 13.62
C ASP A 458 16.25 22.82 14.43
N ARG A 459 15.14 22.30 13.90
CA ARG A 459 14.34 21.20 14.46
C ARG A 459 14.12 20.10 13.43
N PRO A 460 13.96 18.84 13.85
CA PRO A 460 13.58 17.76 12.93
C PRO A 460 12.26 18.12 12.25
N ALA A 461 12.17 17.86 10.95
CA ALA A 461 10.92 17.97 10.23
C ALA A 461 9.86 17.07 10.88
N THR A 462 8.72 17.63 11.27
CA THR A 462 7.53 16.88 11.70
C THR A 462 6.56 16.63 10.54
N ALA A 463 6.75 17.35 9.43
CA ALA A 463 5.98 17.22 8.20
C ALA A 463 6.86 17.56 6.99
N PHE A 464 6.43 17.11 5.82
CA PHE A 464 7.03 17.51 4.55
C PHE A 464 6.60 18.92 4.16
N THR A 465 7.55 19.64 3.56
CA THR A 465 7.42 21.03 3.15
C THR A 465 7.23 21.09 1.64
N PRO A 466 6.03 21.48 1.14
CA PRO A 466 5.82 21.57 -0.29
C PRO A 466 6.61 22.73 -0.90
N VAL A 467 7.10 22.50 -2.11
CA VAL A 467 7.72 23.52 -2.96
C VAL A 467 6.84 23.70 -4.18
N TYR A 468 6.48 24.94 -4.46
CA TYR A 468 5.60 25.31 -5.55
C TYR A 468 6.37 26.10 -6.61
N LEU A 469 6.10 25.77 -7.87
CA LEU A 469 6.47 26.58 -9.02
C LEU A 469 5.27 27.48 -9.37
N PHE A 470 5.50 28.79 -9.38
CA PHE A 470 4.55 29.80 -9.84
C PHE A 470 4.92 30.23 -11.25
N GLU A 471 3.94 30.28 -12.14
CA GLU A 471 4.04 30.74 -13.54
C GLU A 471 2.93 31.79 -13.74
N GLY A 472 3.27 33.05 -13.48
CA GLY A 472 2.28 34.12 -13.36
C GLY A 472 1.38 33.90 -12.13
N GLU A 473 0.07 33.79 -12.35
CA GLU A 473 -0.91 33.52 -11.29
C GLU A 473 -1.14 32.02 -11.04
N LYS A 474 -0.67 31.16 -11.94
CA LYS A 474 -0.82 29.71 -11.80
C LYS A 474 0.32 29.17 -10.93
N TYR A 475 0.03 28.14 -10.14
CA TYR A 475 1.05 27.44 -9.38
C TYR A 475 0.81 25.94 -9.37
N ARG A 476 1.88 25.17 -9.18
CA ARG A 476 1.82 23.71 -8.99
C ARG A 476 2.89 23.24 -8.02
N ALA A 477 2.59 22.20 -7.23
CA ALA A 477 3.59 21.55 -6.40
C ALA A 477 4.62 20.84 -7.30
N VAL A 478 5.90 21.06 -7.04
CA VAL A 478 7.02 20.47 -7.80
C VAL A 478 7.95 19.63 -6.92
N ALA A 479 7.94 19.83 -5.61
CA ALA A 479 8.70 19.03 -4.66
C ALA A 479 8.07 19.00 -3.27
N GLN A 480 8.52 18.07 -2.42
CA GLN A 480 8.24 18.06 -0.99
C GLN A 480 9.53 17.71 -0.22
N TYR A 481 9.86 18.50 0.82
CA TYR A 481 11.13 18.35 1.55
C TYR A 481 10.95 18.19 3.05
N ALA A 482 11.74 17.29 3.63
CA ALA A 482 11.91 17.21 5.08
C ALA A 482 13.29 17.77 5.42
N PHE A 483 13.33 19.01 5.92
CA PHE A 483 14.59 19.64 6.31
C PHE A 483 15.10 19.08 7.63
N GLY A 484 16.36 18.62 7.64
CA GLY A 484 17.06 18.18 8.85
C GLY A 484 17.95 19.27 9.46
N HIS A 485 18.64 18.93 10.55
CA HIS A 485 19.60 19.83 11.22
C HIS A 485 20.88 20.10 10.43
N GLU A 486 21.23 19.17 9.54
CA GLU A 486 22.40 19.28 8.68
C GLU A 486 22.05 20.02 7.39
N TRP A 487 23.05 20.72 6.84
CA TRP A 487 22.92 21.28 5.50
C TRP A 487 22.78 20.17 4.48
N GLN A 488 21.69 20.21 3.72
CA GLN A 488 21.40 19.27 2.65
C GLN A 488 21.27 20.03 1.34
N GLU A 489 21.85 19.49 0.25
CA GLU A 489 21.70 20.03 -1.10
C GLU A 489 20.44 19.46 -1.76
N PHE A 490 19.65 20.34 -2.37
CA PHE A 490 18.40 20.03 -3.06
C PHE A 490 18.53 20.41 -4.53
N SER A 491 18.14 19.53 -5.46
CA SER A 491 18.15 19.81 -6.92
C SER A 491 16.81 19.56 -7.61
N LEU A 492 16.26 20.55 -8.32
CA LEU A 492 14.99 20.44 -9.04
C LEU A 492 15.15 20.82 -10.50
N LEU A 493 14.91 19.87 -11.42
CA LEU A 493 14.77 20.20 -12.83
C LEU A 493 13.32 20.56 -13.13
N LEU A 494 13.08 21.82 -13.44
CA LEU A 494 11.76 22.38 -13.71
C LEU A 494 11.62 22.68 -15.20
N LYS A 495 10.42 22.52 -15.73
CA LYS A 495 10.06 22.94 -17.10
C LYS A 495 9.00 24.04 -17.05
N PRO A 496 9.37 25.28 -16.65
CA PRO A 496 8.43 26.38 -16.72
C PRO A 496 8.17 26.79 -18.18
N ASP A 497 7.02 27.39 -18.43
CA ASP A 497 6.68 28.07 -19.68
C ASP A 497 7.67 29.22 -19.91
N ARG A 498 8.36 29.21 -21.06
CA ARG A 498 9.35 30.23 -21.43
C ARG A 498 8.75 31.63 -21.55
N ALA A 499 7.45 31.73 -21.83
CA ALA A 499 6.78 33.01 -22.02
C ALA A 499 6.32 33.65 -20.69
N VAL A 500 6.40 32.94 -19.57
CA VAL A 500 5.78 33.37 -18.31
C VAL A 500 6.85 33.50 -17.21
N PRO A 501 6.87 34.63 -16.46
CA PRO A 501 7.77 34.77 -15.31
C PRO A 501 7.55 33.65 -14.29
N ALA A 502 8.64 32.96 -13.93
CA ALA A 502 8.62 31.85 -12.98
C ALA A 502 9.15 32.28 -11.60
N LYS A 503 8.58 31.74 -10.53
CA LYS A 503 9.08 31.88 -9.15
C LYS A 503 8.98 30.54 -8.41
N ILE A 504 9.86 30.31 -7.45
CA ILE A 504 9.74 29.19 -6.50
C ILE A 504 9.26 29.71 -5.17
N GLN A 505 8.31 29.00 -4.59
CA GLN A 505 7.87 29.18 -3.22
C GLN A 505 8.21 27.92 -2.43
N VAL A 506 8.88 28.09 -1.29
CA VAL A 506 9.10 27.05 -0.30
C VAL A 506 8.19 27.37 0.87
N ASP A 507 7.17 26.55 1.09
CA ASP A 507 6.31 26.70 2.27
C ASP A 507 7.11 26.31 3.51
N TYR A 508 6.54 26.40 4.70
CA TYR A 508 7.09 25.71 5.87
C TYR A 508 5.95 25.24 6.77
N PRO A 509 6.06 24.03 7.35
CA PRO A 509 5.02 23.48 8.20
C PRO A 509 4.93 24.25 9.51
N GLU A 510 3.76 24.19 10.13
CA GLU A 510 3.36 24.86 11.40
C GLU A 510 4.17 24.40 12.63
N ALA A 511 5.31 23.74 12.46
CA ALA A 511 6.07 23.08 13.53
C ALA A 511 7.58 23.30 13.46
N ALA A 512 8.09 24.00 12.44
CA ALA A 512 9.52 24.29 12.33
C ALA A 512 9.92 25.46 13.26
N GLY A 513 11.16 25.46 13.77
CA GLY A 513 11.72 26.56 14.55
C GLY A 513 12.23 27.67 13.63
N SER A 514 13.34 27.40 12.95
CA SER A 514 13.92 28.25 11.92
C SER A 514 14.28 27.43 10.67
N LEU A 515 14.01 27.99 9.49
CA LEU A 515 14.44 27.45 8.20
C LEU A 515 15.58 28.31 7.68
N ALA A 516 16.71 27.70 7.33
CA ALA A 516 17.83 28.38 6.70
C ALA A 516 18.05 27.84 5.28
N ILE A 517 18.23 28.73 4.32
CA ILE A 517 18.52 28.42 2.91
C ILE A 517 19.76 29.21 2.47
N ARG A 518 20.63 28.57 1.68
CA ARG A 518 21.81 29.20 1.08
C ARG A 518 22.13 28.65 -0.30
N ASN A 519 23.08 29.28 -0.98
CA ASN A 519 23.63 28.82 -2.26
C ASN A 519 22.53 28.59 -3.32
N PHE A 520 21.50 29.45 -3.36
CA PHE A 520 20.40 29.25 -4.30
C PHE A 520 20.82 29.66 -5.72
N GLN A 521 20.74 28.70 -6.62
CA GLN A 521 21.14 28.82 -8.00
C GLN A 521 19.99 28.42 -8.92
N ALA A 522 19.82 29.20 -9.99
CA ALA A 522 18.94 28.87 -11.09
C ALA A 522 19.77 28.78 -12.36
N ILE A 523 19.78 27.61 -13.00
CA ILE A 523 20.64 27.32 -14.14
C ILE A 523 19.76 26.98 -15.35
N PRO A 524 19.67 27.87 -16.36
CA PRO A 524 18.98 27.56 -17.61
C PRO A 524 19.64 26.36 -18.29
N VAL A 525 18.85 25.32 -18.58
CA VAL A 525 19.37 24.08 -19.17
C VAL A 525 19.07 24.09 -20.66
N GLU A 526 20.09 24.32 -21.48
CA GLU A 526 19.91 24.37 -22.93
C GLU A 526 19.62 22.99 -23.51
N ARG A 527 20.41 21.96 -23.20
CA ARG A 527 20.10 20.59 -23.62
C ARG A 527 20.54 19.61 -22.55
N LEU A 528 19.64 18.72 -22.17
CA LEU A 528 20.01 17.50 -21.47
C LEU A 528 20.54 16.55 -22.54
N ARG A 529 21.75 16.01 -22.35
CA ARG A 529 22.40 15.15 -23.34
C ARG A 529 21.99 13.72 -23.19
#